data_AF-A0A640QID7-F1
#
_entry.id   AF-A0A640QID7-F1
#
_cell.length_a   1.000
_cell.length_b   1.000
_cell.length_c   1.000
_cell.angle_alpha   90.00
_cell.angle_beta   90.00
_cell.angle_gamma   90.00
#
_symmetry.space_group_name_H-M   'P 1'
#
loop_
_entity.id
_entity.type
_entity.pdbx_description
1 polymer ?
#
loop_
_entity_poly.entity_id
_entity_poly.type
_entity_poly.pdbx_seq_one_letter_code
_entity_poly.pdbx_strand_id
1 'polypeptide(L)'
;MSFRNACYHILAPASEAHEYKKLSKLFDIFLIALIIVNVVAMMLETVPGIPAIWRYELHIIEVASVLIFTAEYFLRVYSSASAPNRPTRAQTTTWQKRWAYIKSPMALIDLMAILPFYLSVFVAFDLRILRVFRVMRILKIGRYSRSMQTLTTVLRNESHSLIAAISVLLLFTVIAATCIYYIEHTAQPNVFSSIPASLWWALVTLTTVGYGDAVPVTALGKVFGGLITIMGICFYALPAGILSSSYTTQMQLKRDRFKDTVRSVLDDGELSERDVHHLEHVRALLDLDEEEAKLIVRLLQHHHKSLDK
;
A
#
# COMPACT_ATOMS: atom_id res chain seq x y z
N MET A 1 31.50 12.42 -7.62
CA MET A 1 30.62 11.57 -6.79
C MET A 1 30.94 10.10 -7.05
N SER A 2 30.93 9.24 -6.03
CA SER A 2 31.04 7.78 -6.24
C SER A 2 29.79 7.24 -6.94
N PHE A 3 29.96 6.30 -7.89
CA PHE A 3 28.87 5.60 -8.59
C PHE A 3 27.78 5.09 -7.64
N ARG A 4 28.18 4.61 -6.45
CA ARG A 4 27.26 4.14 -5.39
C ARG A 4 26.32 5.23 -4.87
N ASN A 5 26.81 6.47 -4.70
CA ASN A 5 25.97 7.60 -4.25
C ASN A 5 25.02 8.05 -5.35
N ALA A 6 25.47 8.07 -6.61
CA ALA A 6 24.58 8.36 -7.73
C ALA A 6 23.44 7.34 -7.83
N CYS A 7 23.75 6.04 -7.72
CA CYS A 7 22.74 4.98 -7.68
C CYS A 7 21.79 5.14 -6.49
N TYR A 8 22.28 5.51 -5.30
CA TYR A 8 21.41 5.77 -4.14
C TYR A 8 20.43 6.91 -4.43
N HIS A 9 20.89 8.05 -4.94
CA HIS A 9 20.01 9.19 -5.22
C HIS A 9 19.01 8.94 -6.36
N ILE A 10 19.36 8.11 -7.34
CA ILE A 10 18.44 7.76 -8.44
C ILE A 10 17.40 6.73 -8.00
N LEU A 11 17.79 5.75 -7.19
CA LEU A 11 16.95 4.61 -6.80
C LEU A 11 16.23 4.79 -5.46
N ALA A 12 16.67 5.72 -4.61
CA ALA A 12 15.97 6.08 -3.38
C ALA A 12 14.68 6.85 -3.71
N PRO A 13 13.65 6.76 -2.85
CA PRO A 13 12.41 7.52 -3.03
C PRO A 13 12.71 9.01 -3.25
N ALA A 14 11.96 9.64 -4.16
CA ALA A 14 12.18 10.99 -4.70
C ALA A 14 12.27 12.16 -3.68
N SER A 15 12.26 11.90 -2.37
CA SER A 15 12.40 12.91 -1.31
C SER A 15 13.84 13.36 -1.03
N GLU A 16 14.88 12.62 -1.47
CA GLU A 16 16.27 12.88 -1.05
C GLU A 16 17.24 13.32 -2.17
N ALA A 17 16.80 13.41 -3.43
CA ALA A 17 17.68 13.68 -4.58
C ALA A 17 17.31 14.95 -5.35
N HIS A 18 17.83 16.09 -4.93
CA HIS A 18 17.57 17.37 -5.59
C HIS A 18 18.20 17.44 -7.00
N GLU A 19 19.37 16.81 -7.19
CA GLU A 19 20.09 16.79 -8.48
C GLU A 19 19.50 15.81 -9.52
N TYR A 20 18.91 14.69 -9.10
CA TYR A 20 18.47 13.61 -10.01
C TYR A 20 16.95 13.41 -10.07
N LYS A 21 16.15 14.38 -9.60
CA LYS A 21 14.69 14.28 -9.48
C LYS A 21 13.99 13.87 -10.78
N LYS A 22 14.41 14.39 -11.94
CA LYS A 22 13.83 14.04 -13.25
C LYS A 22 14.16 12.60 -13.66
N LEU A 23 15.42 12.19 -13.46
CA LEU A 23 15.90 10.84 -13.82
C LEU A 23 15.27 9.77 -12.92
N SER A 24 15.18 10.03 -11.62
CA SER A 24 14.48 9.17 -10.66
C SER A 24 12.99 9.01 -11.04
N LYS A 25 12.28 10.12 -11.35
CA LYS A 25 10.90 10.04 -11.83
C LYS A 25 10.74 9.24 -13.12
N LEU A 26 11.63 9.43 -14.10
CA LEU A 26 11.59 8.69 -15.36
C LEU A 26 11.78 7.18 -15.11
N PHE A 27 12.73 6.83 -14.25
CA PHE A 27 13.01 5.45 -13.87
C PHE A 27 11.82 4.82 -13.12
N ASP A 28 11.19 5.56 -12.20
CA ASP A 28 9.99 5.12 -11.50
C ASP A 28 8.82 4.86 -12.47
N ILE A 29 8.58 5.78 -13.42
CA ILE A 29 7.56 5.63 -14.46
C ILE A 29 7.85 4.40 -15.33
N PHE A 30 9.10 4.21 -15.73
CA PHE A 30 9.52 3.04 -16.50
C PHE A 30 9.23 1.73 -15.75
N LEU A 31 9.58 1.64 -14.46
CA LEU A 31 9.33 0.45 -13.67
C LEU A 31 7.83 0.20 -13.45
N ILE A 32 7.02 1.24 -13.23
CA ILE A 32 5.57 1.12 -13.15
C ILE A 32 5.00 0.59 -14.47
N ALA A 33 5.41 1.15 -15.61
CA ALA A 33 4.98 0.69 -16.93
C ALA A 33 5.35 -0.79 -17.15
N LEU A 34 6.57 -1.19 -16.77
CA LEU A 34 7.03 -2.57 -16.86
C LEU A 34 6.20 -3.53 -16.00
N ILE A 35 5.82 -3.12 -14.78
CA ILE A 35 4.91 -3.89 -13.92
C ILE A 35 3.55 -4.05 -14.59
N ILE A 36 2.96 -2.98 -15.11
CA ILE A 36 1.66 -3.03 -15.80
C ILE A 36 1.72 -3.99 -16.99
N VAL A 37 2.76 -3.89 -17.83
CA VAL A 37 2.97 -4.81 -18.95
C VAL A 37 3.09 -6.25 -18.47
N ASN A 38 3.77 -6.52 -17.36
CA ASN A 38 3.86 -7.88 -16.78
C ASN A 38 2.51 -8.41 -16.32
N VAL A 39 1.69 -7.57 -15.71
CA VAL A 39 0.36 -7.95 -15.22
C VAL A 39 -0.54 -8.28 -16.39
N VAL A 40 -0.54 -7.44 -17.43
CA VAL A 40 -1.30 -7.70 -18.66
C VAL A 40 -0.79 -8.97 -19.35
N ALA A 41 0.52 -9.15 -19.45
CA ALA A 41 1.10 -10.36 -20.04
C ALA A 41 0.70 -11.63 -19.26
N MET A 42 0.75 -11.57 -17.93
CA MET A 42 0.27 -12.65 -17.05
C MET A 42 -1.21 -12.95 -17.26
N MET A 43 -2.06 -11.92 -17.38
CA MET A 43 -3.48 -12.10 -17.65
C MET A 43 -3.71 -12.76 -19.02
N LEU A 44 -3.01 -12.29 -20.06
CA LEU A 44 -3.10 -12.87 -21.40
C LEU A 44 -2.66 -14.34 -21.40
N GLU A 45 -1.60 -14.70 -20.68
CA GLU A 45 -1.12 -16.09 -20.58
C GLU A 45 -2.20 -17.06 -20.04
N THR A 46 -3.20 -16.56 -19.31
CA THR A 46 -4.32 -17.39 -18.80
C THR A 46 -5.44 -17.61 -19.82
N VAL A 47 -5.44 -16.89 -20.94
CA VAL A 47 -6.49 -16.99 -21.96
C VAL A 47 -6.36 -18.32 -22.74
N PRO A 48 -7.42 -19.17 -22.75
CA PRO A 48 -7.38 -20.42 -23.49
C PRO A 48 -7.31 -20.15 -25.01
N GLY A 49 -6.52 -20.94 -25.72
CA GLY A 49 -6.42 -20.84 -27.18
C GLY A 49 -5.44 -19.80 -27.71
N ILE A 50 -4.64 -19.13 -26.86
CA ILE A 50 -3.59 -18.23 -27.35
C ILE A 50 -2.58 -19.00 -28.25
N PRO A 51 -2.26 -18.46 -29.45
CA PRO A 51 -1.27 -19.03 -30.35
C PRO A 51 0.10 -19.24 -29.69
N ALA A 52 0.82 -20.29 -30.09
CA ALA A 52 2.12 -20.61 -29.51
C ALA A 52 3.15 -19.46 -29.64
N ILE A 53 3.09 -18.70 -30.74
CA ILE A 53 4.00 -17.56 -30.98
C ILE A 53 3.79 -16.44 -29.95
N TRP A 54 2.54 -16.16 -29.59
CA TRP A 54 2.20 -15.18 -28.55
C TRP A 54 2.66 -15.66 -27.17
N ARG A 55 2.55 -16.96 -26.86
CA ARG A 55 3.07 -17.48 -25.58
C ARG A 55 4.59 -17.31 -25.46
N TYR A 56 5.31 -17.52 -26.56
CA TYR A 56 6.75 -17.32 -26.60
C TYR A 56 7.12 -15.83 -26.41
N GLU A 57 6.44 -14.91 -27.08
CA GLU A 57 6.64 -13.46 -26.89
C GLU A 57 6.32 -13.00 -25.47
N LEU A 58 5.22 -13.47 -24.88
CA LEU A 58 4.84 -13.19 -23.49
C LEU A 58 5.90 -13.72 -22.51
N HIS A 59 6.46 -14.90 -22.78
CA HIS A 59 7.56 -15.44 -21.97
C HIS A 59 8.83 -14.60 -22.09
N ILE A 60 9.19 -14.11 -23.27
CA ILE A 60 10.33 -13.18 -23.45
C ILE A 60 10.13 -11.92 -22.61
N ILE A 61 8.93 -11.33 -22.64
CA ILE A 61 8.58 -10.16 -21.81
C ILE A 61 8.78 -10.50 -20.33
N GLU A 62 8.32 -11.66 -19.87
CA GLU A 62 8.53 -12.10 -18.49
C GLU A 62 10.03 -12.19 -18.15
N VAL A 63 10.84 -12.90 -18.95
CA VAL A 63 12.27 -13.06 -18.68
C VAL A 63 12.98 -11.72 -18.66
N ALA A 64 12.77 -10.87 -19.67
CA ALA A 64 13.39 -9.55 -19.74
C ALA A 64 13.03 -8.69 -18.52
N SER A 65 11.77 -8.73 -18.09
CA SER A 65 11.29 -7.95 -16.95
C SER A 65 11.86 -8.47 -15.62
N VAL A 66 11.94 -9.78 -15.45
CA VAL A 66 12.56 -10.38 -14.25
C VAL A 66 14.04 -10.02 -14.17
N LEU A 67 14.77 -10.04 -15.28
CA LEU A 67 16.16 -9.62 -15.31
C LEU A 67 16.31 -8.16 -14.88
N ILE A 68 15.46 -7.26 -15.40
CA ILE A 68 15.43 -5.84 -14.99
C ILE A 68 15.12 -5.70 -13.50
N PHE A 69 14.09 -6.37 -12.99
CA PHE A 69 13.73 -6.31 -11.56
C PHE A 69 14.80 -6.92 -10.65
N THR A 70 15.50 -7.94 -11.14
CA THR A 70 16.62 -8.55 -10.40
C THR A 70 17.79 -7.56 -10.31
N ALA A 71 18.18 -6.97 -11.44
CA ALA A 71 19.22 -5.94 -11.47
C ALA A 71 18.86 -4.77 -10.56
N GLU A 72 17.62 -4.29 -10.63
CA GLU A 72 17.09 -3.23 -9.77
C GLU A 72 17.16 -3.59 -8.28
N TYR A 73 16.73 -4.80 -7.90
CA TYR A 73 16.84 -5.28 -6.52
C TYR A 73 18.29 -5.28 -6.01
N PHE A 74 19.21 -5.84 -6.78
CA PHE A 74 20.63 -5.88 -6.39
C PHE A 74 21.25 -4.47 -6.33
N LEU A 75 20.92 -3.59 -7.27
CA LEU A 75 21.39 -2.20 -7.26
C LEU A 75 20.90 -1.46 -6.01
N ARG A 76 19.65 -1.70 -5.57
CA ARG A 76 19.13 -1.13 -4.31
C ARG A 76 19.81 -1.71 -3.08
N VAL A 77 20.05 -3.02 -3.03
CA VAL A 77 20.81 -3.64 -1.94
C VAL A 77 22.23 -3.06 -1.91
N TYR A 78 22.88 -2.88 -3.06
CA TYR A 78 24.21 -2.30 -3.16
C TYR A 78 24.25 -0.84 -2.70
N SER A 79 23.29 -0.02 -3.13
CA SER A 79 23.22 1.41 -2.83
C SER A 79 22.75 1.72 -1.41
N SER A 80 22.02 0.81 -0.75
CA SER A 80 21.56 0.97 0.64
C SER A 80 22.72 1.14 1.65
N ALA A 81 23.94 0.74 1.28
CA ALA A 81 25.18 1.03 2.00
C ALA A 81 25.45 2.53 2.21
N SER A 82 25.03 3.38 1.27
CA SER A 82 25.18 4.83 1.31
C SER A 82 24.08 5.55 2.10
N ALA A 83 23.08 4.83 2.63
CA ALA A 83 22.00 5.44 3.38
C ALA A 83 22.51 6.17 4.64
N PRO A 84 21.93 7.34 4.99
CA PRO A 84 22.30 8.08 6.20
C PRO A 84 22.18 7.20 7.46
N ASN A 85 23.08 7.38 8.43
CA ASN A 85 22.94 6.72 9.71
C ASN A 85 21.71 7.27 10.43
N ARG A 86 20.84 6.38 10.94
CA ARG A 86 19.74 6.82 11.81
C ARG A 86 20.33 7.37 13.12
N PRO A 87 19.83 8.51 13.63
CA PRO A 87 20.40 9.18 14.79
C PRO A 87 20.41 8.33 16.08
N THR A 88 19.58 7.30 16.15
CA THR A 88 19.42 6.41 17.32
C THR A 88 20.22 5.10 17.26
N ARG A 89 21.02 4.85 16.21
CA ARG A 89 21.84 3.63 16.10
C ARG A 89 23.33 3.97 16.12
N ALA A 90 24.09 3.28 16.98
CA ALA A 90 25.56 3.27 16.96
C ALA A 90 26.09 3.03 15.53
N GLN A 91 27.32 3.48 15.26
CA GLN A 91 27.96 3.36 13.93
C GLN A 91 27.71 1.97 13.31
N THR A 92 26.84 1.92 12.30
CA THR A 92 26.48 0.67 11.64
C THR A 92 27.46 0.39 10.51
N THR A 93 27.95 -0.85 10.44
CA THR A 93 28.82 -1.28 9.34
C THR A 93 28.03 -1.32 8.02
N THR A 94 28.73 -1.24 6.90
CA THR A 94 28.12 -1.28 5.56
C THR A 94 27.26 -2.54 5.36
N TRP A 95 27.71 -3.68 5.85
CA TRP A 95 26.96 -4.95 5.77
C TRP A 95 25.71 -4.98 6.65
N GLN A 96 25.75 -4.37 7.85
CA GLN A 96 24.57 -4.25 8.70
C GLN A 96 23.47 -3.41 8.03
N LYS A 97 23.84 -2.35 7.31
CA LYS A 97 22.87 -1.53 6.54
C LYS A 97 22.19 -2.35 5.43
N ARG A 98 22.97 -3.12 4.67
CA ARG A 98 22.44 -4.00 3.61
C ARG A 98 21.49 -5.05 4.16
N TRP A 99 21.87 -5.70 5.25
CA TRP A 99 21.03 -6.69 5.90
C TRP A 99 19.74 -6.10 6.46
N ALA A 100 19.83 -4.91 7.07
CA ALA A 100 18.65 -4.17 7.51
C ALA A 100 17.74 -3.78 6.33
N TYR A 101 18.31 -3.45 5.17
CA TYR A 101 17.53 -3.18 3.95
C TYR A 101 16.82 -4.42 3.43
N ILE A 102 17.51 -5.57 3.32
CA ILE A 102 16.94 -6.83 2.83
C ILE A 102 15.73 -7.25 3.67
N LYS A 103 15.78 -7.03 5.00
CA LYS A 103 14.66 -7.32 5.92
C LYS A 103 13.55 -6.27 5.92
N SER A 104 13.68 -5.20 5.14
CA SER A 104 12.62 -4.19 5.05
C SER A 104 11.42 -4.74 4.26
N PRO A 105 10.16 -4.37 4.61
CA PRO A 105 8.97 -4.85 3.92
C PRO A 105 9.01 -4.63 2.40
N MET A 106 9.54 -3.50 1.97
CA MET A 106 9.63 -3.15 0.55
C MET A 106 10.67 -4.00 -0.20
N ALA A 107 11.80 -4.34 0.43
CA ALA A 107 12.78 -5.25 -0.16
C ALA A 107 12.26 -6.69 -0.21
N LEU A 108 11.46 -7.11 0.76
CA LEU A 108 10.77 -8.40 0.72
C LEU A 108 9.77 -8.47 -0.44
N ILE A 109 9.01 -7.41 -0.68
CA ILE A 109 8.11 -7.31 -1.85
C ILE A 109 8.90 -7.44 -3.16
N ASP A 110 10.03 -6.73 -3.29
CA ASP A 110 10.88 -6.83 -4.49
C ASP A 110 11.46 -8.24 -4.68
N LEU A 111 11.82 -8.92 -3.59
CA LEU A 111 12.28 -10.31 -3.63
C LEU A 111 11.14 -11.25 -4.06
N MET A 112 9.96 -11.13 -3.45
CA MET A 112 8.78 -11.93 -3.80
C MET A 112 8.33 -11.72 -5.25
N ALA A 113 8.61 -10.57 -5.84
CA ALA A 113 8.29 -10.27 -7.23
C ALA A 113 9.16 -11.06 -8.24
N ILE A 114 10.43 -11.33 -7.90
CA ILE A 114 11.35 -12.07 -8.79
C ILE A 114 11.44 -13.55 -8.45
N LEU A 115 11.17 -13.91 -7.19
CA LEU A 115 11.33 -15.27 -6.65
C LEU A 115 10.59 -16.36 -7.44
N PRO A 116 9.33 -16.18 -7.90
CA PRO A 116 8.60 -17.22 -8.60
C PRO A 116 9.29 -17.69 -9.89
N PHE A 117 9.94 -16.78 -10.61
CA PHE A 117 10.66 -17.12 -11.84
C PHE A 117 11.88 -17.98 -11.52
N TYR A 118 12.72 -17.56 -10.58
CA TYR A 118 13.91 -18.33 -10.20
C TYR A 118 13.54 -19.69 -9.60
N LEU A 119 12.54 -19.75 -8.72
CA LEU A 119 12.06 -21.03 -8.20
C LEU A 119 11.54 -21.95 -9.31
N SER A 120 10.84 -21.40 -10.32
CA SER A 120 10.35 -22.21 -11.44
C SER A 120 11.45 -22.79 -12.34
N VAL A 121 12.62 -22.16 -12.37
CA VAL A 121 13.78 -22.65 -13.12
C VAL A 121 14.55 -23.72 -12.35
N PHE A 122 14.67 -23.58 -11.02
CA PHE A 122 15.51 -24.46 -10.19
C PHE A 122 14.75 -25.61 -9.51
N VAL A 123 13.41 -25.54 -9.42
CA VAL A 123 12.61 -26.47 -8.62
C VAL A 123 11.55 -27.15 -9.48
N ALA A 124 11.45 -28.48 -9.42
CA ALA A 124 10.53 -29.28 -10.25
C ALA A 124 9.14 -29.55 -9.62
N PHE A 125 8.78 -28.89 -8.50
CA PHE A 125 7.46 -29.04 -7.86
C PHE A 125 6.34 -28.47 -8.74
N ASP A 126 5.06 -28.78 -8.45
CA ASP A 126 3.91 -28.29 -9.20
C ASP A 126 3.86 -26.73 -9.22
N LEU A 127 4.43 -26.16 -10.28
CA LEU A 127 4.73 -24.73 -10.45
C LEU A 127 3.48 -23.86 -10.56
N ARG A 128 2.28 -24.45 -10.53
CA ARG A 128 1.02 -23.72 -10.65
C ARG A 128 0.85 -22.71 -9.53
N ILE A 129 1.21 -23.07 -8.30
CA ILE A 129 1.08 -22.17 -7.15
C ILE A 129 2.08 -21.00 -7.25
N LEU A 130 3.26 -21.23 -7.83
CA LEU A 130 4.25 -20.18 -8.10
C LEU A 130 3.74 -19.15 -9.11
N ARG A 131 2.88 -19.55 -10.06
CA ARG A 131 2.24 -18.60 -10.98
C ARG A 131 1.36 -17.57 -10.27
N VAL A 132 0.69 -17.96 -9.18
CA VAL A 132 -0.12 -17.01 -8.38
C VAL A 132 0.75 -15.94 -7.73
N PHE A 133 1.95 -16.31 -7.25
CA PHE A 133 2.89 -15.36 -6.66
C PHE A 133 3.42 -14.32 -7.66
N ARG A 134 3.30 -14.54 -8.98
CA ARG A 134 3.64 -13.51 -9.98
C ARG A 134 2.77 -12.25 -9.84
N VAL A 135 1.52 -12.40 -9.36
CA VAL A 135 0.62 -11.25 -9.08
C VAL A 135 1.18 -10.34 -7.99
N MET A 136 2.04 -10.87 -7.10
CA MET A 136 2.69 -10.07 -6.05
C MET A 136 3.60 -8.98 -6.62
N ARG A 137 4.03 -9.07 -7.89
CA ARG A 137 4.74 -7.99 -8.60
C ARG A 137 3.95 -6.68 -8.60
N ILE A 138 2.61 -6.73 -8.57
CA ILE A 138 1.74 -5.54 -8.47
C ILE A 138 2.05 -4.75 -7.20
N LEU A 139 2.39 -5.42 -6.10
CA LEU A 139 2.69 -4.77 -4.83
C LEU A 139 3.92 -3.87 -4.92
N LYS A 140 4.83 -4.07 -5.91
CA LYS A 140 5.95 -3.15 -6.16
C LYS A 140 5.48 -1.74 -6.52
N ILE A 141 4.29 -1.58 -7.11
CA ILE A 141 3.71 -0.25 -7.42
C ILE A 141 3.59 0.59 -6.16
N GLY A 142 3.28 -0.04 -5.02
CA GLY A 142 3.17 0.61 -3.72
C GLY A 142 4.44 1.35 -3.28
N ARG A 143 5.63 0.96 -3.76
CA ARG A 143 6.90 1.64 -3.46
C ARG A 143 6.98 3.02 -4.11
N TYR A 144 6.44 3.15 -5.32
CA TYR A 144 6.50 4.36 -6.13
C TYR A 144 5.37 5.34 -5.82
N SER A 145 4.33 4.88 -5.12
CA SER A 145 3.24 5.71 -4.63
C SER A 145 3.51 6.24 -3.23
N ARG A 146 3.63 7.56 -3.09
CA ARG A 146 3.73 8.24 -1.78
C ARG A 146 2.47 8.07 -0.93
N SER A 147 1.30 7.96 -1.57
CA SER A 147 0.03 7.65 -0.90
C SER A 147 0.09 6.31 -0.17
N MET A 148 0.76 5.31 -0.75
CA MET A 148 0.95 4.01 -0.10
C MET A 148 1.85 4.11 1.14
N GLN A 149 2.86 4.98 1.14
CA GLN A 149 3.72 5.21 2.31
C GLN A 149 2.90 5.84 3.46
N THR A 150 2.04 6.81 3.15
CA THR A 150 1.10 7.38 4.13
C THR A 150 0.15 6.31 4.65
N LEU A 151 -0.42 5.48 3.77
CA LEU A 151 -1.29 4.37 4.17
C LEU A 151 -0.58 3.35 5.07
N THR A 152 0.66 2.97 4.76
CA THR A 152 1.44 2.07 5.62
C THR A 152 1.73 2.67 7.00
N THR A 153 1.93 3.99 7.05
CA THR A 153 2.11 4.72 8.31
C THR A 153 0.82 4.70 9.13
N VAL A 154 -0.33 4.96 8.50
CA VAL A 154 -1.65 4.88 9.13
C VAL A 154 -1.93 3.47 9.64
N LEU A 155 -1.76 2.45 8.81
CA LEU A 155 -1.96 1.04 9.18
C LEU A 155 -1.09 0.62 10.36
N ARG A 156 0.17 1.08 10.39
CA ARG A 156 1.10 0.77 11.48
C ARG A 156 0.73 1.50 12.77
N ASN A 157 0.33 2.76 12.67
CA ASN A 157 -0.06 3.55 13.84
C ASN A 157 -1.37 3.06 14.45
N GLU A 158 -2.30 2.61 13.61
CA GLU A 158 -3.62 2.10 14.01
C GLU A 158 -3.69 0.58 14.10
N SER A 159 -2.55 -0.13 14.06
CA SER A 159 -2.57 -1.60 13.97
C SER A 159 -3.31 -2.22 15.15
N HIS A 160 -3.17 -1.66 16.35
CA HIS A 160 -3.88 -2.13 17.54
C HIS A 160 -5.40 -1.93 17.42
N SER A 161 -5.84 -0.74 17.01
CA SER A 161 -7.25 -0.41 16.78
C SER A 161 -7.88 -1.30 15.71
N LEU A 162 -7.16 -1.51 14.60
CA LEU A 162 -7.62 -2.34 13.48
C LEU A 162 -7.68 -3.82 13.84
N ILE A 163 -6.67 -4.35 14.54
CA ILE A 163 -6.68 -5.75 15.00
C ILE A 163 -7.86 -5.98 15.97
N ALA A 164 -8.11 -5.03 16.88
CA ALA A 164 -9.26 -5.12 17.78
C ALA A 164 -10.58 -5.10 16.99
N ALA A 165 -10.75 -4.17 16.05
CA ALA A 165 -11.95 -4.08 15.21
C ALA A 165 -12.17 -5.37 14.40
N ILE A 166 -11.15 -5.87 13.71
CA ILE A 166 -11.22 -7.11 12.93
C ILE A 166 -11.54 -8.31 13.82
N SER A 167 -10.99 -8.37 15.03
CA SER A 167 -11.29 -9.44 15.99
C SER A 167 -12.77 -9.45 16.39
N VAL A 168 -13.35 -8.27 16.66
CA VAL A 168 -14.78 -8.12 16.95
C VAL A 168 -15.63 -8.51 15.73
N LEU A 169 -15.23 -8.13 14.52
CA LEU A 169 -15.92 -8.51 13.28
C LEU A 169 -15.93 -10.01 13.04
N LEU A 170 -14.78 -10.67 13.25
CA LEU A 170 -14.65 -12.10 13.06
C LEU A 170 -15.51 -12.85 14.08
N LEU A 171 -15.50 -12.44 15.34
CA LEU A 171 -16.36 -13.00 16.38
C LEU A 171 -17.85 -12.82 16.03
N PHE A 172 -18.25 -11.61 15.64
CA PHE A 172 -19.62 -11.32 15.24
C PHE A 172 -20.07 -12.18 14.04
N THR A 173 -19.20 -12.36 13.06
CA THR A 173 -19.46 -13.19 11.87
C THR A 173 -19.65 -14.66 12.25
N VAL A 174 -18.81 -15.20 13.16
CA VAL A 174 -18.94 -16.58 13.66
C VAL A 174 -20.24 -16.77 14.44
N ILE A 175 -20.63 -15.81 15.27
CA ILE A 175 -21.90 -15.85 16.01
C ILE A 175 -23.06 -15.84 15.03
N ALA A 176 -23.08 -14.93 14.06
CA ALA A 176 -24.13 -14.86 13.04
C ALA A 176 -24.26 -16.17 12.24
N ALA A 177 -23.13 -16.74 11.81
CA ALA A 177 -23.09 -18.02 11.11
C ALA A 177 -23.60 -19.20 11.94
N THR A 178 -23.27 -19.22 13.24
CA THR A 178 -23.72 -20.25 14.17
C THR A 178 -25.22 -20.15 14.41
N CYS A 179 -25.75 -18.94 14.65
CA CYS A 179 -27.18 -18.71 14.83
C CYS A 179 -27.98 -19.10 13.58
N ILE A 180 -27.56 -18.64 12.40
CA ILE A 180 -28.31 -18.96 11.17
C ILE A 180 -28.28 -20.46 10.86
N TYR A 181 -27.16 -21.15 11.15
CA TYR A 181 -27.06 -22.60 11.02
C TYR A 181 -28.17 -23.27 11.84
N TYR A 182 -28.28 -22.97 13.13
CA TYR A 182 -29.31 -23.61 13.96
C TYR A 182 -30.74 -23.22 13.58
N ILE A 183 -30.95 -22.04 12.99
CA ILE A 183 -32.27 -21.58 12.54
C ILE A 183 -32.69 -22.26 11.21
N GLU A 184 -31.78 -22.38 10.25
CA GLU A 184 -32.11 -22.77 8.87
C GLU A 184 -31.71 -24.20 8.51
N HIS A 185 -30.81 -24.86 9.27
CA HIS A 185 -30.29 -26.19 8.91
C HIS A 185 -31.40 -27.23 8.74
N THR A 186 -32.44 -27.19 9.57
CA THR A 186 -33.55 -28.15 9.49
C THR A 186 -34.39 -27.96 8.22
N ALA A 187 -34.58 -26.72 7.78
CA ALA A 187 -35.32 -26.38 6.56
C ALA A 187 -34.47 -26.53 5.29
N GLN A 188 -33.15 -26.29 5.41
CA GLN A 188 -32.21 -26.23 4.29
C GLN A 188 -30.87 -26.92 4.64
N PRO A 189 -30.85 -28.24 4.88
CA PRO A 189 -29.66 -28.95 5.34
C PRO A 189 -28.53 -28.99 4.30
N ASN A 190 -28.84 -28.79 3.01
CA ASN A 190 -27.83 -28.73 1.95
C ASN A 190 -27.18 -27.34 1.82
N VAL A 191 -27.92 -26.27 2.13
CA VAL A 191 -27.44 -24.87 2.02
C VAL A 191 -26.70 -24.47 3.29
N PHE A 192 -27.34 -24.64 4.44
CA PHE A 192 -26.75 -24.38 5.76
C PHE A 192 -26.26 -25.69 6.37
N SER A 193 -25.38 -26.40 5.66
CA SER A 193 -24.96 -27.78 6.00
C SER A 193 -24.06 -27.90 7.22
N SER A 194 -23.32 -26.84 7.54
CA SER A 194 -22.41 -26.78 8.69
C SER A 194 -22.15 -25.32 9.06
N ILE A 195 -21.65 -25.07 10.28
CA ILE A 195 -21.27 -23.71 10.70
C ILE A 195 -20.26 -23.07 9.72
N PRO A 196 -19.21 -23.79 9.23
CA PRO A 196 -18.33 -23.24 8.21
C PRO A 196 -19.01 -22.92 6.87
N ALA A 197 -20.00 -23.71 6.44
CA ALA A 197 -20.80 -23.36 5.26
C ALA A 197 -21.63 -22.09 5.52
N SER A 198 -22.22 -21.95 6.70
CA SER A 198 -22.96 -20.74 7.11
C SER A 198 -22.06 -19.52 7.29
N LEU A 199 -20.75 -19.69 7.53
CA LEU A 199 -19.79 -18.58 7.56
C LEU A 199 -19.69 -17.87 6.21
N TRP A 200 -19.79 -18.61 5.09
CA TRP A 200 -19.82 -18.00 3.76
C TRP A 200 -21.03 -17.07 3.61
N TRP A 201 -22.23 -17.54 3.99
CA TRP A 201 -23.43 -16.72 4.00
C TRP A 201 -23.27 -15.47 4.89
N ALA A 202 -22.75 -15.66 6.11
CA ALA A 202 -22.56 -14.55 7.05
C ALA A 202 -21.58 -13.52 6.49
N LEU A 203 -20.44 -13.93 5.93
CA LEU A 203 -19.47 -13.04 5.32
C LEU A 203 -20.08 -12.26 4.15
N VAL A 204 -20.70 -12.94 3.20
CA VAL A 204 -21.31 -12.33 2.00
C VAL A 204 -22.45 -11.35 2.36
N THR A 205 -23.24 -11.70 3.37
CA THR A 205 -24.36 -10.87 3.84
C THR A 205 -23.88 -9.66 4.63
N LEU A 206 -23.00 -9.87 5.61
CA LEU A 206 -22.48 -8.81 6.49
C LEU A 206 -21.60 -7.79 5.75
N THR A 207 -20.92 -8.23 4.69
CA THR A 207 -20.13 -7.36 3.80
C THR A 207 -20.96 -6.72 2.69
N THR A 208 -22.29 -6.90 2.70
CA THR A 208 -23.23 -6.32 1.74
C THR A 208 -23.06 -6.77 0.28
N VAL A 209 -22.36 -7.89 0.04
CA VAL A 209 -22.17 -8.45 -1.31
C VAL A 209 -23.44 -9.13 -1.80
N GLY A 210 -24.01 -10.02 -0.98
CA GLY A 210 -25.32 -10.63 -1.25
C GLY A 210 -25.46 -11.38 -2.58
N TYR A 211 -24.61 -12.38 -2.85
CA TYR A 211 -24.69 -13.17 -4.10
C TYR A 211 -26.04 -13.89 -4.32
N GLY A 212 -26.75 -14.23 -3.24
CA GLY A 212 -28.06 -14.89 -3.29
C GLY A 212 -27.99 -16.42 -3.51
N ASP A 213 -26.80 -17.01 -3.45
CA ASP A 213 -26.54 -18.44 -3.52
C ASP A 213 -26.96 -19.20 -2.24
N ALA A 214 -26.95 -18.52 -1.09
CA ALA A 214 -27.53 -18.98 0.16
C ALA A 214 -28.43 -17.88 0.73
N VAL A 215 -29.69 -18.21 1.05
CA VAL A 215 -30.64 -17.28 1.67
C VAL A 215 -31.53 -18.00 2.67
N PRO A 216 -31.86 -17.39 3.83
CA PRO A 216 -32.81 -17.98 4.77
C PRO A 216 -34.22 -18.03 4.20
N VAL A 217 -34.89 -19.17 4.34
CA VAL A 217 -36.27 -19.36 3.84
C VAL A 217 -37.29 -19.30 4.96
N THR A 218 -36.89 -19.60 6.20
CA THR A 218 -37.80 -19.58 7.36
C THR A 218 -38.14 -18.14 7.76
N ALA A 219 -39.31 -17.94 8.38
CA ALA A 219 -39.71 -16.63 8.88
C ALA A 219 -38.70 -16.10 9.92
N LEU A 220 -38.27 -16.96 10.85
CA LEU A 220 -37.29 -16.62 11.87
C LEU A 220 -35.93 -16.27 11.25
N GLY A 221 -35.46 -17.05 10.27
CA GLY A 221 -34.20 -16.79 9.59
C GLY A 221 -34.22 -15.51 8.77
N LYS A 222 -35.34 -15.14 8.16
CA LYS A 222 -35.50 -13.84 7.48
C LYS A 222 -35.46 -12.66 8.45
N VAL A 223 -36.16 -12.76 9.58
CA VAL A 223 -36.11 -11.73 10.64
C VAL A 223 -34.69 -11.59 11.18
N PHE A 224 -34.04 -12.72 11.51
CA PHE A 224 -32.66 -12.74 11.97
C PHE A 224 -31.69 -12.16 10.94
N GLY A 225 -31.80 -12.59 9.68
CA GLY A 225 -30.98 -12.10 8.58
C GLY A 225 -31.13 -10.59 8.36
N GLY A 226 -32.35 -10.06 8.46
CA GLY A 226 -32.61 -8.62 8.41
C GLY A 226 -31.89 -7.85 9.53
N LEU A 227 -32.02 -8.32 10.78
CA LEU A 227 -31.36 -7.70 11.94
C LEU A 227 -29.83 -7.74 11.82
N ILE A 228 -29.28 -8.91 11.47
CA ILE A 228 -27.84 -9.11 11.32
C ILE A 228 -27.27 -8.29 10.16
N THR A 229 -28.01 -8.09 9.07
CA THR A 229 -27.57 -7.24 7.96
C THR A 229 -27.40 -5.79 8.42
N ILE A 230 -28.36 -5.24 9.18
CA ILE A 230 -28.29 -3.87 9.73
C ILE A 230 -27.09 -3.75 10.67
N MET A 231 -26.92 -4.70 11.59
CA MET A 231 -25.76 -4.72 12.49
C MET A 231 -24.44 -4.87 11.72
N GLY A 232 -24.44 -5.67 10.66
CA GLY A 232 -23.29 -5.90 9.79
C GLY A 232 -22.74 -4.61 9.20
N ILE A 233 -23.61 -3.78 8.64
CA ILE A 233 -23.23 -2.46 8.10
C ILE A 233 -22.54 -1.62 9.18
N CYS A 234 -23.13 -1.54 10.39
CA CYS A 234 -22.55 -0.76 11.49
C CYS A 234 -21.16 -1.25 11.88
N PHE A 235 -20.98 -2.56 12.00
CA PHE A 235 -19.74 -3.16 12.45
C PHE A 235 -18.66 -3.09 11.36
N TYR A 236 -18.96 -3.52 10.12
CA TYR A 236 -18.00 -3.53 9.01
C TYR A 236 -17.61 -2.13 8.53
N ALA A 237 -18.38 -1.09 8.86
CA ALA A 237 -17.98 0.29 8.64
C ALA A 237 -16.84 0.76 9.57
N LEU A 238 -16.61 0.11 10.72
CA LEU A 238 -15.63 0.57 11.72
C LEU A 238 -14.18 0.58 11.21
N PRO A 239 -13.62 -0.49 10.60
CA PRO A 239 -12.25 -0.45 10.09
C PRO A 239 -12.05 0.62 9.02
N ALA A 240 -13.04 0.79 8.14
CA ALA A 240 -13.01 1.85 7.12
C ALA A 240 -13.02 3.24 7.76
N GLY A 241 -13.85 3.45 8.79
CA GLY A 241 -13.91 4.69 9.56
C GLY A 241 -12.60 5.01 10.28
N ILE A 242 -12.00 4.03 10.97
CA ILE A 242 -10.69 4.16 11.64
C ILE A 242 -9.60 4.53 10.63
N LEU A 243 -9.54 3.84 9.49
CA LEU A 243 -8.56 4.14 8.45
C LEU A 243 -8.74 5.56 7.88
N SER A 244 -9.99 5.94 7.60
CA SER A 244 -10.31 7.25 7.03
C SER A 244 -9.98 8.40 7.99
N SER A 245 -10.35 8.26 9.27
CA SER A 245 -10.06 9.28 10.28
C SER A 245 -8.56 9.42 10.49
N SER A 246 -7.83 8.32 10.65
CA SER A 246 -6.38 8.37 10.87
C SER A 246 -5.61 8.83 9.64
N TYR A 247 -6.07 8.50 8.43
CA TYR A 247 -5.50 9.08 7.20
C TYR A 247 -5.69 10.59 7.14
N THR A 248 -6.90 11.07 7.46
CA THR A 248 -7.21 12.50 7.53
C THR A 248 -6.35 13.22 8.58
N THR A 249 -6.21 12.64 9.78
CA THR A 249 -5.36 13.16 10.85
C THR A 249 -3.90 13.25 10.41
N GLN A 250 -3.36 12.24 9.71
CA GLN A 250 -1.99 12.30 9.18
C GLN A 250 -1.83 13.41 8.13
N MET A 251 -2.82 13.63 7.28
CA MET A 251 -2.80 14.76 6.34
C MET A 251 -2.86 16.12 7.04
N GLN A 252 -3.69 16.25 8.09
CA GLN A 252 -3.78 17.47 8.90
C GLN A 252 -2.47 17.76 9.63
N LEU A 253 -1.84 16.76 10.25
CA LEU A 253 -0.53 16.91 10.90
C LEU A 253 0.56 17.40 9.93
N LYS A 254 0.54 16.93 8.67
CA LYS A 254 1.44 17.45 7.63
C LYS A 254 1.16 18.93 7.33
N ARG A 255 -0.11 19.30 7.19
CA ARG A 255 -0.52 20.69 6.94
C ARG A 255 -0.13 21.61 8.10
N ASP A 256 -0.33 21.18 9.33
CA ASP A 256 -0.05 22.02 10.51
C ASP A 256 1.45 22.22 10.73
N ARG A 257 2.28 21.18 10.53
CA ARG A 257 3.74 21.35 10.52
C ARG A 257 4.21 22.36 9.48
N PHE A 258 3.59 22.34 8.29
CA PHE A 258 3.91 23.31 7.26
C PHE A 258 3.49 24.72 7.66
N LYS A 259 2.27 24.91 8.19
CA LYS A 259 1.82 26.21 8.72
C LYS A 259 2.76 26.76 9.78
N ASP A 260 3.22 25.93 10.71
CA ASP A 260 4.12 26.36 11.78
C ASP A 260 5.47 26.80 11.22
N THR A 261 5.97 26.11 10.18
CA THR A 261 7.21 26.52 9.49
C THR A 261 7.02 27.83 8.72
N VAL A 262 5.85 28.03 8.10
CA VAL A 262 5.52 29.30 7.44
C VAL A 262 5.43 30.44 8.47
N ARG A 263 4.84 30.21 9.64
CA ARG A 263 4.77 31.20 10.72
C ARG A 263 6.16 31.60 11.20
N SER A 264 7.02 30.62 11.52
CA SER A 264 8.37 30.92 12.01
C SER A 264 9.23 31.69 11.02
N VAL A 265 8.96 31.53 9.72
CA VAL A 265 9.63 32.27 8.65
C VAL A 265 9.06 33.67 8.48
N LEU A 266 7.76 33.87 8.76
CA LEU A 266 7.11 35.17 8.65
C LEU A 266 7.37 36.08 9.86
N ASP A 267 7.85 35.55 10.99
CA ASP A 267 8.13 36.34 12.20
C ASP A 267 9.17 37.46 11.96
N ASP A 268 10.07 37.29 10.99
CA ASP A 268 11.07 38.29 10.61
C ASP A 268 10.51 39.39 9.65
N GLY A 269 9.23 39.34 9.30
CA GLY A 269 8.49 40.35 8.52
C GLY A 269 8.73 40.32 7.00
N GLU A 270 9.85 39.77 6.53
CA GLU A 270 10.19 39.63 5.12
C GLU A 270 10.54 38.18 4.75
N LEU A 271 10.02 37.71 3.61
CA LEU A 271 10.39 36.40 3.06
C LEU A 271 11.65 36.54 2.21
N SER A 272 12.79 36.07 2.74
CA SER A 272 14.02 36.00 1.96
C SER A 272 13.95 34.88 0.91
N GLU A 273 14.80 34.92 -0.12
CA GLU A 273 14.92 33.81 -1.07
C GLU A 273 15.30 32.49 -0.40
N ARG A 274 16.07 32.55 0.69
CA ARG A 274 16.46 31.37 1.48
C ARG A 274 15.24 30.72 2.13
N ASP A 275 14.29 31.52 2.57
CA ASP A 275 13.08 31.04 3.22
C ASP A 275 12.11 30.40 2.23
N VAL A 276 11.98 30.99 1.03
CA VAL A 276 11.19 30.40 -0.05
C VAL A 276 11.73 29.00 -0.38
N HIS A 277 13.05 28.87 -0.53
CA HIS A 277 13.68 27.56 -0.74
C HIS A 277 13.49 26.61 0.44
N HIS A 278 13.55 27.10 1.68
CA HIS A 278 13.29 26.29 2.87
C HIS A 278 11.83 25.78 2.90
N LEU A 279 10.86 26.64 2.62
CA LEU A 279 9.44 26.27 2.55
C LEU A 279 9.18 25.26 1.43
N GLU A 280 9.79 25.43 0.25
CA GLU A 280 9.70 24.44 -0.82
C GLU A 280 10.29 23.09 -0.41
N HIS A 281 11.40 23.09 0.31
CA HIS A 281 12.01 21.87 0.84
C HIS A 281 11.09 21.17 1.83
N VAL A 282 10.55 21.91 2.81
CA VAL A 282 9.63 21.37 3.83
C VAL A 282 8.33 20.88 3.20
N ARG A 283 7.77 21.61 2.22
CA ARG A 283 6.61 21.17 1.43
C ARG A 283 6.89 19.83 0.75
N ALA A 284 8.04 19.69 0.09
CA ALA A 284 8.43 18.48 -0.63
C ALA A 284 8.65 17.28 0.32
N LEU A 285 9.17 17.53 1.53
CA LEU A 285 9.31 16.55 2.60
C LEU A 285 7.97 16.09 3.17
N LEU A 286 7.03 17.03 3.36
CA LEU A 286 5.68 16.74 3.88
C LEU A 286 4.73 16.20 2.81
N ASP A 287 5.12 16.27 1.54
CA ASP A 287 4.33 15.85 0.38
C ASP A 287 3.01 16.61 0.26
N LEU A 288 3.07 17.92 0.51
CA LEU A 288 1.92 18.81 0.35
C LEU A 288 1.78 19.22 -1.12
N ASP A 289 0.53 19.27 -1.56
CA ASP A 289 0.18 19.80 -2.87
C ASP A 289 0.70 21.23 -3.02
N GLU A 290 1.13 21.58 -4.23
CA GLU A 290 1.77 22.88 -4.47
C GLU A 290 0.77 24.03 -4.34
N GLU A 291 -0.45 23.86 -4.83
CA GLU A 291 -1.50 24.87 -4.72
C GLU A 291 -1.95 25.03 -3.26
N GLU A 292 -2.07 23.92 -2.54
CA GLU A 292 -2.35 23.94 -1.10
C GLU A 292 -1.28 24.69 -0.31
N ALA A 293 0.01 24.41 -0.56
CA ALA A 293 1.10 25.10 0.12
C ALA A 293 1.13 26.60 -0.19
N LYS A 294 0.95 26.99 -1.47
CA LYS A 294 0.84 28.39 -1.89
C LYS A 294 -0.34 29.11 -1.23
N LEU A 295 -1.46 28.42 -1.04
CA LEU A 295 -2.62 28.97 -0.34
C LEU A 295 -2.32 29.22 1.14
N ILE A 296 -1.70 28.26 1.83
CA ILE A 296 -1.30 28.39 3.24
C ILE A 296 -0.37 29.60 3.42
N VAL A 297 0.65 29.74 2.57
CA VAL A 297 1.58 30.87 2.60
C VAL A 297 0.85 32.19 2.41
N ARG A 298 -0.02 32.29 1.38
CA ARG A 298 -0.80 33.52 1.10
C ARG A 298 -1.71 33.91 2.26
N LEU A 299 -2.40 32.94 2.88
CA LEU A 299 -3.31 33.20 4.00
C LEU A 299 -2.56 33.71 5.25
N LEU A 300 -1.41 33.10 5.58
CA LEU A 300 -0.63 33.49 6.74
C LEU A 300 0.08 34.83 6.55
N GLN A 301 0.60 35.11 5.34
CA GLN A 301 1.14 36.43 4.99
C GLN A 301 0.11 37.55 5.16
N HIS A 302 -1.13 37.33 4.71
CA HIS A 302 -2.19 38.32 4.84
C HIS A 302 -2.54 38.59 6.31
N HIS A 303 -2.60 37.54 7.13
CA HIS A 303 -2.87 37.68 8.57
C HIS A 303 -1.74 38.44 9.28
N HIS A 304 -0.48 38.13 8.98
CA HIS A 304 0.68 38.82 9.58
C HIS A 304 0.68 40.32 9.25
N LYS A 305 0.51 40.69 7.96
CA LYS A 305 0.42 42.09 7.53
C LYS A 305 -0.75 42.88 8.13
N SER A 306 -1.81 42.20 8.59
CA SER A 306 -2.94 42.85 9.27
C SER A 306 -2.69 43.13 10.75
N LEU A 307 -1.71 42.46 11.37
CA LEU A 307 -1.34 42.66 12.78
C LEU A 307 -0.32 43.81 12.94
N ASP A 308 0.45 44.13 11.90
CA ASP A 308 1.42 45.24 11.88
C ASP A 308 0.81 46.62 11.57
N LYS A 309 -0.50 46.69 11.29
CA LYS A 309 -1.24 47.95 11.03
C LYS A 309 -2.01 48.40 12.25
#